data_AF-A0A238ZF84-F1
#
_entry.id   AF-A0A238ZF84-F1
#
_cell.length_a   1.000
_cell.length_b   1.000
_cell.length_c   1.000
_cell.angle_alpha   90.00
_cell.angle_beta   90.00
_cell.angle_gamma   90.00
#
_symmetry.space_group_name_H-M   'P 1'
#
loop_
_entity.id
_entity.type
_entity.pdbx_description
1 polymer ?
#
loop_
_entity_poly.entity_id
_entity_poly.type
_entity_poly.pdbx_seq_one_letter_code
_entity_poly.pdbx_strand_id
1 'polypeptide(L)'
;MTQHGKIISIQDVDVVLLDFDYGESKENETAIPYFNIRFDLELHQRRYSLTYNKPVGSDDHFSISGDDYEPLLKALETAPALTAQQQYSLETEQALHEALLPIAESVYEDVEFHSPDQDEE
;
A
#
# COMPACT_ATOMS: atom_id res chain seq x y z
N MET A 1 -12.50 20.53 -6.78
CA MET A 1 -13.41 19.39 -6.65
C MET A 1 -12.64 18.32 -5.90
N THR A 2 -12.99 18.03 -4.65
CA THR A 2 -12.35 16.93 -3.90
C THR A 2 -12.90 15.63 -4.47
N GLN A 3 -12.04 14.87 -5.15
CA GLN A 3 -12.37 13.51 -5.54
C GLN A 3 -12.64 12.76 -4.23
N HIS A 4 -13.90 12.39 -3.99
CA HIS A 4 -14.23 11.56 -2.84
C HIS A 4 -13.52 10.22 -3.02
N GLY A 5 -12.78 9.80 -1.99
CA GLY A 5 -11.95 8.60 -2.01
C GLY A 5 -12.67 7.35 -2.54
N LYS A 6 -11.89 6.41 -3.09
CA LYS A 6 -12.42 5.17 -3.67
C LYS A 6 -12.71 4.16 -2.57
N ILE A 7 -13.92 3.60 -2.53
CA ILE A 7 -14.23 2.47 -1.64
C ILE A 7 -13.58 1.20 -2.22
N ILE A 8 -12.82 0.50 -1.37
CA ILE A 8 -12.27 -0.82 -1.63
C ILE A 8 -12.77 -1.77 -0.52
N SER A 9 -13.19 -2.97 -0.90
CA SER A 9 -13.63 -3.97 0.07
C SER A 9 -12.48 -4.92 0.36
N ILE A 10 -12.09 -5.02 1.63
CA ILE A 10 -11.02 -5.89 2.12
C ILE A 10 -11.63 -6.84 3.14
N GLN A 11 -11.69 -8.14 2.83
CA GLN A 11 -12.28 -9.16 3.71
C GLN A 11 -13.71 -8.79 4.18
N ASP A 12 -14.58 -8.37 3.25
CA ASP A 12 -15.95 -7.89 3.51
C ASP A 12 -16.03 -6.61 4.38
N VAL A 13 -14.91 -5.94 4.63
CA VAL A 13 -14.84 -4.63 5.29
C VAL A 13 -14.65 -3.53 4.25
N ASP A 14 -15.56 -2.56 4.22
CA ASP A 14 -15.44 -1.40 3.34
C ASP A 14 -14.43 -0.39 3.91
N VAL A 15 -13.36 -0.16 3.15
CA VAL A 15 -12.29 0.81 3.45
C VAL A 15 -12.33 1.91 2.40
N VAL A 16 -12.12 3.15 2.81
CA VAL A 16 -12.01 4.28 1.87
C VAL A 16 -10.53 4.54 1.61
N LEU A 17 -10.09 4.32 0.37
CA LEU A 17 -8.81 4.84 -0.13
C LEU A 17 -8.97 6.34 -0.38
N LEU A 18 -8.41 7.16 0.52
CA LEU A 18 -8.52 8.61 0.46
C LEU A 18 -7.63 9.18 -0.64
N ASP A 19 -6.36 8.78 -0.61
CA ASP A 19 -5.33 9.25 -1.54
C ASP A 19 -4.18 8.24 -1.60
N PHE A 20 -3.33 8.40 -2.62
CA PHE A 20 -2.03 7.75 -2.65
C PHE A 20 -0.98 8.67 -3.28
N ASP A 21 0.21 8.64 -2.72
CA ASP A 21 1.38 9.37 -3.22
C ASP A 21 2.50 8.38 -3.54
N TYR A 22 3.33 8.67 -4.53
CA TYR A 22 4.50 7.85 -4.82
C TYR A 22 5.74 8.70 -5.08
N GLY A 23 6.91 8.10 -4.86
CA GLY A 23 8.18 8.75 -5.12
C GLY A 23 9.38 7.84 -4.84
N GLU A 24 10.51 8.21 -5.42
CA GLU A 24 11.76 7.51 -5.20
C GLU A 24 12.51 8.10 -4.01
N SER A 25 13.09 7.23 -3.18
CA SER A 25 14.00 7.61 -2.11
C SER A 25 15.37 7.00 -2.35
N LYS A 26 16.44 7.78 -2.19
CA LYS A 26 17.82 7.31 -2.06
C LYS A 26 18.37 7.73 -0.72
N GLU A 27 18.88 6.78 0.06
CA GLU A 27 19.61 7.09 1.31
C GLU A 27 20.93 7.82 1.04
N ASN A 28 21.57 7.54 -0.10
CA ASN A 28 22.81 8.18 -0.56
C ASN A 28 23.04 7.93 -2.06
N GLU A 29 23.97 8.65 -2.68
CA GLU A 29 24.23 8.62 -4.13
C GLU A 29 24.61 7.22 -4.67
N THR A 30 25.10 6.33 -3.81
CA THR A 30 25.55 4.97 -4.17
C THR A 30 24.52 3.88 -3.86
N ALA A 31 23.44 4.18 -3.12
CA ALA A 31 22.40 3.21 -2.81
C ALA A 31 21.47 2.98 -3.99
N ILE A 32 20.97 1.75 -4.10
CA ILE A 32 19.87 1.42 -5.00
C ILE A 32 18.65 2.26 -4.56
N PRO A 33 18.02 3.05 -5.46
CA PRO A 33 16.81 3.77 -5.12
C PRO A 33 15.68 2.81 -4.77
N TYR A 34 14.82 3.25 -3.86
CA TYR A 34 13.56 2.58 -3.55
C TYR A 34 12.41 3.39 -4.12
N PHE A 35 11.52 2.74 -4.85
CA PHE A 35 10.22 3.27 -5.19
C PHE A 35 9.31 3.08 -3.99
N ASN A 36 8.67 4.15 -3.53
CA ASN A 36 7.74 4.12 -2.41
C ASN A 36 6.37 4.60 -2.86
N ILE A 37 5.33 3.92 -2.39
CA ILE A 37 3.94 4.29 -2.58
C ILE A 37 3.29 4.33 -1.21
N ARG A 38 2.78 5.50 -0.83
CA ARG A 38 2.02 5.70 0.38
C ARG A 38 0.54 5.61 0.07
N PHE A 39 -0.19 4.76 0.77
CA PHE A 39 -1.64 4.68 0.73
C PHE A 39 -2.22 5.29 2.01
N ASP A 40 -3.08 6.29 1.85
CA ASP A 40 -3.87 6.86 2.95
C ASP A 40 -5.28 6.25 2.93
N LEU A 41 -5.60 5.48 3.96
CA LEU A 41 -6.82 4.70 4.11
C LEU A 41 -7.66 5.24 5.27
N GLU A 42 -8.98 5.15 5.15
CA GLU A 42 -9.91 5.44 6.24
C GLU A 42 -10.84 4.26 6.50
N LEU A 43 -10.88 3.83 7.77
CA LEU A 43 -11.74 2.76 8.27
C LEU A 43 -12.31 3.19 9.62
N HIS A 44 -13.64 3.09 9.78
CA HIS A 44 -14.34 3.49 11.01
C HIS A 44 -14.00 4.91 11.50
N GLN A 45 -13.85 5.87 10.58
CA GLN A 45 -13.46 7.27 10.87
C GLN A 45 -12.03 7.41 11.45
N ARG A 46 -11.21 6.37 11.36
CA ARG A 46 -9.79 6.41 11.69
C ARG A 46 -8.98 6.29 10.41
N ARG A 47 -7.90 7.08 10.34
CA ARG A 47 -6.97 7.08 9.20
C ARG A 47 -5.77 6.18 9.49
N TYR A 48 -5.29 5.54 8.43
CA TYR A 48 -4.15 4.64 8.43
C TYR A 48 -3.27 4.97 7.23
N SER A 49 -1.95 5.01 7.43
CA SER A 49 -0.99 5.24 6.37
C SER A 49 -0.06 4.04 6.20
N LEU A 50 -0.03 3.44 5.00
CA LEU A 50 0.87 2.34 4.67
C LEU A 50 1.85 2.75 3.58
N THR A 51 3.10 2.31 3.68
CA THR A 51 4.11 2.54 2.64
C THR A 51 4.54 1.21 2.02
N TYR A 52 4.16 0.99 0.77
CA TYR A 52 4.70 -0.07 -0.07
C TYR A 52 6.01 0.42 -0.68
N ASN A 53 7.07 -0.36 -0.56
CA ASN A 53 8.38 0.01 -1.08
C ASN A 53 9.03 -1.17 -1.82
N LYS A 54 9.78 -0.85 -2.88
CA LYS A 54 10.47 -1.83 -3.72
C LYS A 54 11.76 -1.21 -4.26
N PRO A 55 12.88 -1.95 -4.35
CA PRO A 55 14.08 -1.48 -5.05
C PRO A 55 13.79 -1.27 -6.54
N VAL A 56 14.13 -0.11 -7.08
CA VAL A 56 13.91 0.24 -8.49
C VAL A 56 14.74 -0.68 -9.40
N GLY A 57 14.12 -1.17 -10.47
CA GLY A 57 14.75 -2.08 -11.43
C GLY A 57 14.99 -3.50 -10.88
N SER A 58 14.41 -3.85 -9.73
CA SER A 58 14.41 -5.21 -9.20
C SER A 58 13.13 -5.96 -9.60
N ASP A 59 13.22 -7.27 -9.74
CA ASP A 59 12.05 -8.17 -9.85
C ASP A 59 11.42 -8.48 -8.47
N ASP A 60 11.94 -7.90 -7.39
CA ASP A 60 11.43 -8.11 -6.04
C ASP A 60 9.97 -7.66 -5.88
N HIS A 61 9.25 -8.29 -4.95
CA HIS A 61 7.91 -7.86 -4.55
C HIS A 61 7.98 -6.64 -3.64
N PHE A 62 6.90 -5.84 -3.64
CA PHE A 62 6.75 -4.76 -2.68
C PHE A 62 6.79 -5.28 -1.25
N SER A 63 7.59 -4.61 -0.43
CA SER A 63 7.58 -4.75 1.01
C SER A 63 6.72 -3.65 1.63
N ILE A 64 6.04 -3.94 2.74
CA ILE A 64 5.24 -2.95 3.46
C ILE A 64 6.01 -2.48 4.68
N SER A 65 5.95 -1.18 4.93
CA SER A 65 6.37 -0.57 6.19
C SER A 65 5.35 0.47 6.65
N GLY A 66 5.34 0.75 7.95
CA GLY A 66 4.51 1.79 8.55
C GLY A 66 3.98 1.41 9.93
N ASP A 67 3.89 2.40 10.81
CA ASP A 67 3.37 2.22 12.18
C ASP A 67 1.89 1.81 12.21
N ASP A 68 1.15 2.12 11.13
CA ASP A 68 -0.27 1.80 10.99
C ASP A 68 -0.54 0.41 10.39
N TYR A 69 0.49 -0.35 10.00
CA TYR A 69 0.31 -1.69 9.42
C TYR A 69 -0.42 -2.66 10.36
N GLU A 70 0.14 -2.93 11.54
CA GLU A 70 -0.52 -3.82 12.50
C GLU A 70 -1.86 -3.24 13.03
N PRO A 71 -1.98 -1.94 13.36
CA PRO A 71 -3.27 -1.34 13.73
C PRO A 71 -4.36 -1.50 12.67
N LEU A 72 -4.01 -1.41 11.38
CA LEU A 72 -4.96 -1.59 10.29
C LEU A 72 -5.38 -3.06 10.19
N LEU A 73 -4.43 -4.00 10.20
CA LEU A 73 -4.75 -5.43 10.15
C LEU A 73 -5.70 -5.86 11.27
N LYS A 74 -5.47 -5.35 12.48
CA LYS A 74 -6.38 -5.60 13.63
C LYS A 74 -7.77 -4.98 13.44
N ALA A 75 -7.87 -3.88 12.70
CA ALA A 75 -9.15 -3.22 12.42
C ALA A 75 -9.91 -3.88 11.27
N LEU A 76 -9.19 -4.53 10.35
CA LEU A 76 -9.75 -5.32 9.25
C LEU A 76 -10.22 -6.71 9.68
N GLU A 77 -9.61 -7.27 10.73
CA GLU A 77 -9.96 -8.61 11.22
C GLU A 77 -11.45 -8.70 11.62
N THR A 78 -12.09 -9.78 11.18
CA THR A 78 -13.53 -10.02 11.38
C THR A 78 -13.80 -11.21 12.29
N ALA A 79 -12.83 -12.11 12.49
CA ALA A 79 -12.96 -13.27 13.35
C ALA A 79 -13.13 -12.86 14.82
N PRO A 80 -14.28 -13.14 15.48
CA PRO A 80 -14.57 -12.65 16.83
C PRO A 80 -13.54 -13.07 17.89
N ALA A 81 -12.93 -14.24 17.74
CA ALA A 81 -11.93 -14.76 18.67
C ALA A 81 -10.60 -13.98 18.60
N LEU A 82 -10.24 -13.48 17.41
CA LEU A 82 -9.01 -12.72 17.16
C LEU A 82 -9.21 -11.24 17.48
N THR A 83 -10.33 -10.66 17.08
CA THR A 83 -10.69 -9.27 17.43
C THR A 83 -10.75 -9.05 18.94
N ALA A 84 -11.32 -9.99 19.70
CA ALA A 84 -11.35 -9.95 21.17
C ALA A 84 -9.95 -9.94 21.81
N GLN A 85 -8.93 -10.45 21.12
CA GLN A 85 -7.54 -10.50 21.58
C GLN A 85 -6.65 -9.44 20.91
N GLN A 86 -7.22 -8.54 20.10
CA GLN A 86 -6.46 -7.59 19.27
C GLN A 86 -5.41 -8.28 18.39
N GLN A 87 -5.77 -9.43 17.83
CA GLN A 87 -4.97 -10.22 16.89
C GLN A 87 -5.60 -10.15 15.49
N TYR A 88 -4.83 -10.58 14.50
CA TYR A 88 -5.25 -10.73 13.12
C TYR A 88 -4.73 -12.06 12.56
N SER A 89 -5.43 -12.57 11.56
CA SER A 89 -5.10 -13.78 10.83
C SER A 89 -4.20 -13.48 9.63
N LEU A 90 -3.51 -14.51 9.15
CA LEU A 90 -2.80 -14.44 7.87
C LEU A 90 -3.76 -14.12 6.71
N GLU A 91 -5.01 -14.57 6.78
CA GLU A 91 -6.05 -14.27 5.78
C GLU A 91 -6.35 -12.77 5.72
N THR A 92 -6.36 -12.08 6.87
CA THR A 92 -6.55 -10.61 6.91
C THR A 92 -5.38 -9.88 6.24
N GLU A 93 -4.16 -10.34 6.51
CA GLU A 93 -2.96 -9.82 5.86
C GLU A 93 -3.00 -10.05 4.35
N GLN A 94 -3.32 -11.26 3.90
CA GLN A 94 -3.45 -11.58 2.49
C GLN A 94 -4.52 -10.73 1.80
N ALA A 95 -5.69 -10.55 2.41
CA ALA A 95 -6.76 -9.73 1.84
C ALA A 95 -6.34 -8.27 1.65
N LEU A 96 -5.56 -7.71 2.58
CA LEU A 96 -5.00 -6.36 2.43
C LEU A 96 -4.07 -6.28 1.21
N HIS A 97 -3.16 -7.25 1.07
CA HIS A 97 -2.24 -7.30 -0.07
C HIS A 97 -2.97 -7.49 -1.40
N GLU A 98 -3.95 -8.39 -1.47
CA GLU A 98 -4.75 -8.60 -2.68
C GLU A 98 -5.48 -7.32 -3.14
N ALA A 99 -5.86 -6.45 -2.20
CA ALA A 99 -6.53 -5.20 -2.52
C ALA A 99 -5.58 -4.07 -2.96
N LEU A 100 -4.40 -3.96 -2.34
CA LEU A 100 -3.49 -2.81 -2.54
C LEU A 100 -2.33 -3.10 -3.49
N LEU A 101 -1.82 -4.34 -3.51
CA LEU A 101 -0.66 -4.71 -4.33
C LEU A 101 -0.90 -4.48 -5.83
N PRO A 102 -2.07 -4.81 -6.42
CA PRO A 102 -2.31 -4.51 -7.84
C PRO A 102 -2.31 -3.01 -8.15
N ILE A 103 -2.70 -2.16 -7.19
CA ILE A 103 -2.63 -0.71 -7.34
C ILE A 103 -1.17 -0.26 -7.30
N ALA A 104 -0.38 -0.80 -6.37
CA ALA A 104 1.03 -0.50 -6.25
C ALA A 104 1.82 -0.91 -7.51
N GLU A 105 1.58 -2.12 -8.02
CA GLU A 105 2.18 -2.63 -9.26
C GLU A 105 1.78 -1.77 -10.46
N SER A 106 0.49 -1.46 -10.62
CA SER A 106 0.04 -0.62 -11.73
C SER A 106 0.65 0.78 -11.72
N VAL A 107 0.86 1.39 -10.54
CA VAL A 107 1.50 2.70 -10.42
C VAL A 107 2.99 2.61 -10.75
N TYR A 108 3.67 1.57 -10.29
CA TYR A 108 5.09 1.36 -10.59
C TYR A 108 5.33 1.13 -12.08
N GLU A 109 4.53 0.26 -12.71
CA GLU A 109 4.61 0.00 -14.15
C GLU A 109 4.36 1.30 -14.94
N ASP A 110 3.30 2.07 -14.62
CA ASP A 110 3.01 3.33 -15.31
C ASP A 110 4.20 4.31 -15.25
N VAL A 111 4.85 4.42 -14.08
CA VAL A 111 6.02 5.29 -13.91
C VAL A 111 7.25 4.75 -14.63
N GLU A 112 7.53 3.44 -14.58
CA GLU A 112 8.65 2.85 -15.31
C GLU A 112 8.50 3.01 -16.83
N PHE A 113 7.29 2.78 -17.37
CA PHE A 113 7.03 2.88 -18.81
C PHE A 113 6.87 4.33 -19.31
N HIS A 114 6.61 5.30 -18.44
CA HIS A 114 6.39 6.72 -18.82
C HIS A 114 7.44 7.67 -18.25
N SER A 115 8.52 7.14 -17.67
CA SER A 115 9.69 7.93 -17.35
C SER A 115 10.29 8.51 -18.65
N PRO A 116 10.45 9.84 -18.77
CA PRO A 116 10.87 10.51 -20.01
C PRO A 116 12.32 10.23 -20.47
N ASP A 117 12.98 9.22 -19.90
CA ASP A 117 14.32 8.75 -20.25
C ASP A 117 14.32 7.53 -21.20
N GLN A 118 13.14 7.11 -21.71
CA GLN A 118 13.02 6.08 -22.74
C GLN A 118 12.90 6.66 -24.17
N ASP A 119 13.38 7.89 -24.41
CA ASP A 119 13.68 8.38 -25.75
C ASP A 119 15.16 8.08 -26.08
N GLU A 120 15.49 6.82 -26.36
CA GLU A 120 16.65 6.45 -27.18
C GLU A 120 16.15 5.96 -28.55
N GLU A 121 16.07 6.88 -29.52
CA GLU A 121 16.27 6.60 -30.96
C GLU A 121 17.29 7.58 -31.57
#